data_AF-A0A0R0EI08-F1
#
_entry.id   AF-A0A0R0EI08-F1
#
_cell.length_a   1.000
_cell.length_b   1.000
_cell.length_c   1.000
_cell.angle_alpha   90.00
_cell.angle_beta   90.00
_cell.angle_gamma   90.00
#
_symmetry.space_group_name_H-M   'P 1'
#
loop_
_entity.id
_entity.type
_entity.pdbx_description
1 polymer ?
#
loop_
_entity_poly.entity_id
_entity_poly.type
_entity_poly.pdbx_seq_one_letter_code
_entity_poly.pdbx_strand_id
1 'polypeptide(L)'
;MMLSLTCESVLVIALQFFCATFEAYIGIRDDEATAQLKLLGDYLLDVKGPQTLAFNLPNDEHIVKDRGSSMVMLKNVSEAKFKHILLPIAAACVAKEQQEHVDFESFFTRSICHECCHGIGPHTITLPNGQKSTELQEFYSALEEAKADIVGLWALRFLISQDLLSDSLLKSMYVSFLAGCFQSVRFGLEEAHGKGQALQFNWLYEKGAFVWDSEGTISVDFTKIEGAIESLSREILTIQAKGDKENAGLLLQKYCVG
;
A
#
# COMPACT_ATOMS: atom_id res chain seq x y z
N MET A 1 27.67 -4.45 26.29
CA MET A 1 27.79 -3.51 25.15
C MET A 1 26.43 -3.45 24.49
N MET A 2 25.55 -2.52 24.91
CA MET A 2 24.24 -2.33 24.28
C MET A 2 24.50 -1.69 22.92
N LEU A 3 24.34 -2.46 21.84
CA LEU A 3 24.32 -1.92 20.49
C LEU A 3 23.16 -0.93 20.40
N SER A 4 23.47 0.36 20.27
CA SER A 4 22.49 1.39 19.96
C SER A 4 21.95 1.11 18.56
N LEU A 5 20.83 0.40 18.49
CA LEU A 5 20.03 0.27 17.28
C LEU A 5 19.56 1.68 16.91
N THR A 6 20.22 2.30 15.94
CA THR A 6 19.75 3.52 15.31
C THR A 6 18.42 3.23 14.58
N CYS A 7 17.60 4.26 14.36
CA CYS A 7 16.35 4.14 13.62
C CYS A 7 16.53 3.42 12.25
N GLU A 8 17.69 3.61 11.62
CA GLU A 8 18.07 2.91 10.38
C GLU A 8 18.26 1.40 10.56
N SER A 9 18.87 0.94 11.65
CA SER A 9 19.12 -0.49 11.86
C SER A 9 17.86 -1.26 12.24
N VAL A 10 16.89 -0.61 12.91
CA VAL A 10 15.55 -1.19 13.12
C VAL A 10 14.81 -1.35 11.80
N LEU A 11 14.89 -0.34 10.92
CA LEU A 11 14.26 -0.39 9.60
C LEU A 11 14.90 -1.46 8.70
N VAL A 12 16.22 -1.59 8.69
CA VAL A 12 16.94 -2.61 7.90
C VAL A 12 16.60 -4.03 8.37
N ILE A 13 16.54 -4.28 9.68
CA ILE A 13 16.15 -5.59 10.21
C ILE A 13 14.69 -5.88 9.90
N ALA A 14 13.80 -4.90 10.10
CA ALA A 14 12.39 -5.03 9.72
C ALA A 14 12.24 -5.28 8.21
N LEU A 15 13.04 -4.61 7.38
CA LEU A 15 13.12 -4.82 5.94
C LEU A 15 13.69 -6.19 5.58
N GLN A 16 14.66 -6.73 6.30
CA GLN A 16 15.18 -8.09 6.04
C GLN A 16 14.17 -9.17 6.43
N PHE A 17 13.48 -9.02 7.57
CA PHE A 17 12.35 -9.88 7.91
C PHE A 17 11.21 -9.72 6.90
N PHE A 18 10.96 -8.50 6.43
CA PHE A 18 10.04 -8.22 5.35
C PHE A 18 10.48 -8.90 4.05
N CYS A 19 11.74 -8.79 3.63
CA CYS A 19 12.29 -9.46 2.44
C CYS A 19 12.06 -10.96 2.56
N ALA A 20 12.47 -11.58 3.66
CA ALA A 20 12.29 -13.02 3.86
C ALA A 20 10.81 -13.43 3.85
N THR A 21 9.94 -12.63 4.46
CA THR A 21 8.48 -12.86 4.46
C THR A 21 7.91 -12.70 3.05
N PHE A 22 8.29 -11.65 2.35
CA PHE A 22 7.83 -11.31 1.01
C PHE A 22 8.34 -12.29 -0.04
N GLU A 23 9.62 -12.66 0.02
CA GLU A 23 10.22 -13.74 -0.77
C GLU A 23 9.52 -15.07 -0.51
N ALA A 24 9.20 -15.40 0.74
CA ALA A 24 8.39 -16.58 1.04
C ALA A 24 7.00 -16.50 0.40
N TYR A 25 6.32 -15.34 0.47
CA TYR A 25 5.01 -15.15 -0.18
C TYR A 25 5.09 -15.23 -1.71
N ILE A 26 6.17 -14.73 -2.33
CA ILE A 26 6.38 -14.85 -3.78
C ILE A 26 6.77 -16.27 -4.18
N GLY A 27 7.63 -16.94 -3.40
CA GLY A 27 8.13 -18.28 -3.70
C GLY A 27 7.12 -19.40 -3.44
N ILE A 28 6.16 -19.20 -2.52
CA ILE A 28 5.08 -20.16 -2.21
C ILE A 28 3.86 -19.96 -3.13
N ARG A 29 3.91 -19.06 -4.12
CA ARG A 29 2.82 -18.88 -5.09
C ARG A 29 2.53 -20.20 -5.81
N ASP A 30 1.41 -20.84 -5.46
CA ASP A 30 0.88 -22.00 -6.16
C ASP A 30 0.00 -21.51 -7.33
N ASP A 31 0.65 -21.23 -8.44
CA ASP A 31 -0.01 -20.79 -9.68
C ASP A 31 -0.91 -21.89 -10.26
N GLU A 32 -0.61 -23.16 -10.01
CA GLU A 32 -1.38 -24.30 -10.50
C GLU A 32 -2.72 -24.43 -9.75
N ALA A 33 -2.70 -24.40 -8.42
CA ALA A 33 -3.92 -24.38 -7.62
C ALA A 33 -4.77 -23.12 -7.88
N THR A 34 -4.12 -21.98 -8.08
CA THR A 34 -4.82 -20.73 -8.44
C THR A 34 -5.55 -20.86 -9.77
N ALA A 35 -4.92 -21.45 -10.78
CA ALA A 35 -5.53 -21.65 -12.10
C ALA A 35 -6.79 -22.54 -12.02
N GLN A 36 -6.79 -23.55 -11.15
CA GLN A 36 -7.97 -24.41 -10.92
C GLN A 36 -9.14 -23.65 -10.29
N LEU A 37 -8.86 -22.65 -9.44
CA LEU A 37 -9.86 -21.78 -8.80
C LEU A 37 -10.32 -20.60 -9.67
N LYS A 38 -9.70 -20.39 -10.84
CA LYS A 38 -10.03 -19.27 -11.74
C LYS A 38 -11.49 -19.30 -12.20
N LEU A 39 -12.01 -20.51 -12.46
CA LEU A 39 -13.42 -20.72 -12.81
C LEU A 39 -14.36 -20.16 -11.73
N LEU A 40 -14.04 -20.39 -10.44
CA LEU A 40 -14.82 -19.85 -9.31
C LEU A 40 -14.72 -18.32 -9.23
N GLY A 41 -13.55 -17.75 -9.51
CA GLY A 41 -13.33 -16.30 -9.50
C GLY A 41 -14.20 -15.55 -10.53
N ASP A 42 -14.30 -16.08 -11.75
CA ASP A 42 -15.13 -15.49 -12.82
C ASP A 42 -16.63 -15.55 -12.49
N TYR A 43 -17.09 -16.59 -11.79
CA TYR A 43 -18.49 -16.72 -11.34
C TYR A 43 -18.83 -15.81 -10.14
N LEU A 44 -17.86 -15.46 -9.31
CA LEU A 44 -18.05 -14.59 -8.14
C LEU A 44 -18.23 -13.10 -8.50
N LEU A 45 -18.12 -12.73 -9.77
CA LEU A 45 -18.35 -11.36 -10.27
C LEU A 45 -19.80 -10.88 -10.06
N ASP A 46 -20.78 -11.78 -9.92
CA ASP A 46 -22.19 -11.41 -9.71
C ASP A 46 -22.56 -11.18 -8.22
N VAL A 47 -21.59 -11.33 -7.31
CA VAL A 47 -21.82 -11.08 -5.88
C VAL A 47 -21.73 -9.58 -5.62
N LYS A 48 -22.86 -8.96 -5.29
CA LYS A 48 -22.94 -7.55 -4.89
C LYS A 48 -22.23 -7.34 -3.54
N GLY A 49 -21.02 -6.78 -3.57
CA GLY A 49 -20.29 -6.38 -2.36
C GLY A 49 -18.79 -6.23 -2.59
N PRO A 50 -18.06 -5.53 -1.69
CA PRO A 50 -16.60 -5.49 -1.75
C PRO A 50 -16.06 -6.91 -1.50
N GLN A 51 -15.57 -7.57 -2.54
CA GLN A 51 -14.89 -8.86 -2.40
C GLN A 51 -13.55 -8.67 -1.68
N THR A 52 -13.24 -9.49 -0.69
CA THR A 52 -11.95 -9.42 0.01
C THR A 52 -10.81 -9.85 -0.93
N LEU A 53 -9.72 -9.08 -0.98
CA LEU A 53 -8.52 -9.43 -1.77
C LEU A 53 -7.55 -10.29 -0.96
N ALA A 54 -7.49 -10.02 0.34
CA ALA A 54 -6.59 -10.65 1.28
C ALA A 54 -7.27 -10.76 2.65
N PHE A 55 -6.95 -11.81 3.40
CA PHE A 55 -7.35 -11.89 4.80
C PHE A 55 -6.20 -12.44 5.62
N ASN A 56 -6.06 -11.93 6.84
CA ASN A 56 -5.12 -12.43 7.82
C ASN A 56 -5.90 -13.14 8.92
N LEU A 57 -5.62 -14.41 9.16
CA LEU A 57 -6.32 -15.20 10.19
C LEU A 57 -5.33 -15.98 11.06
N PRO A 58 -5.68 -16.25 12.33
CA PRO A 58 -6.89 -15.79 13.03
C PRO A 58 -6.81 -14.30 13.43
N ASN A 59 -7.96 -13.67 13.67
CA ASN A 59 -8.05 -12.26 14.13
C ASN A 59 -7.79 -12.11 15.65
N ASP A 60 -7.79 -13.20 16.40
CA ASP A 60 -7.64 -13.17 17.86
C ASP A 60 -6.18 -12.84 18.24
N GLU A 61 -5.96 -11.68 18.87
CA GLU A 61 -4.62 -11.19 19.24
C GLU A 61 -3.85 -12.16 20.15
N HIS A 62 -4.54 -12.88 21.04
CA HIS A 62 -3.89 -13.87 21.91
C HIS A 62 -3.39 -15.06 21.09
N ILE A 63 -4.20 -15.55 20.15
CA ILE A 63 -3.78 -16.65 19.26
C ILE A 63 -2.68 -16.18 18.32
N VAL A 64 -2.78 -14.97 17.76
CA VAL A 64 -1.74 -14.39 16.89
C VAL A 64 -0.41 -14.28 17.64
N LYS A 65 -0.43 -13.85 18.90
CA LYS A 65 0.78 -13.76 19.73
C LYS A 65 1.40 -15.13 20.03
N ASP A 66 0.58 -16.14 20.28
CA ASP A 66 1.05 -17.48 20.67
C ASP A 66 1.42 -18.37 19.47
N ARG A 67 0.73 -18.21 18.33
CA ARG A 67 0.75 -19.14 17.20
C ARG A 67 1.09 -18.47 15.86
N GLY A 68 1.15 -17.15 15.82
CA GLY A 68 1.26 -16.39 14.58
C GLY A 68 -0.06 -16.28 13.82
N SER A 69 0.01 -15.65 12.65
CA SER A 69 -1.11 -15.48 11.74
C SER A 69 -0.72 -15.93 10.33
N SER A 70 -1.71 -16.15 9.47
CA SER A 70 -1.53 -16.52 8.07
C SER A 70 -2.24 -15.51 7.18
N MET A 71 -1.46 -14.86 6.32
CA MET A 71 -2.00 -14.00 5.28
C MET A 71 -2.32 -14.84 4.06
N VAL A 72 -3.57 -14.75 3.60
CA VAL A 72 -4.05 -15.44 2.40
C VAL A 72 -4.43 -14.38 1.38
N MET A 73 -3.80 -14.45 0.20
CA MET A 73 -4.09 -13.58 -0.94
C MET A 73 -4.94 -14.34 -1.96
N LEU A 74 -6.10 -13.81 -2.32
CA LEU A 74 -6.98 -14.42 -3.33
C LEU A 74 -6.58 -13.94 -4.73
N LYS A 75 -5.60 -14.62 -5.33
CA LYS A 75 -5.03 -14.23 -6.64
C LYS A 75 -6.07 -14.23 -7.76
N ASN A 76 -6.97 -15.22 -7.82
CA ASN A 76 -8.05 -15.27 -8.82
C ASN A 76 -9.02 -14.07 -8.72
N VAL A 77 -9.43 -13.69 -7.51
CA VAL A 77 -10.27 -12.50 -7.26
C VAL A 77 -9.50 -11.23 -7.61
N SER A 78 -8.20 -11.20 -7.31
CA SER A 78 -7.31 -10.09 -7.69
C SER A 78 -7.23 -9.92 -9.21
N GLU A 79 -7.05 -11.02 -9.96
CA GLU A 79 -7.04 -11.01 -11.44
C GLU A 79 -8.36 -10.49 -12.00
N ALA A 80 -9.49 -10.96 -11.47
CA ALA A 80 -10.81 -10.53 -11.90
C ALA A 80 -11.04 -9.03 -11.65
N LYS A 81 -10.69 -8.54 -10.45
CA LYS A 81 -10.78 -7.10 -10.13
C LYS A 81 -9.83 -6.26 -10.98
N PHE A 82 -8.61 -6.71 -11.19
CA PHE A 82 -7.66 -6.01 -12.06
C PHE A 82 -8.24 -5.84 -13.47
N LYS A 83 -8.72 -6.93 -14.07
CA LYS A 83 -9.27 -6.94 -15.42
C LYS A 83 -10.55 -6.12 -15.58
N HIS A 84 -11.47 -6.23 -14.63
CA HIS A 84 -12.82 -5.65 -14.76
C HIS A 84 -13.01 -4.31 -14.06
N ILE A 85 -12.04 -3.87 -13.24
CA ILE A 85 -12.13 -2.61 -12.50
C ILE A 85 -10.91 -1.74 -12.81
N LEU A 86 -9.68 -2.21 -12.54
CA LEU A 86 -8.50 -1.35 -12.66
C LEU A 86 -8.17 -0.99 -14.11
N LEU A 87 -8.23 -1.96 -15.04
CA LEU A 87 -7.96 -1.69 -16.46
C LEU A 87 -8.95 -0.67 -17.07
N PRO A 88 -10.28 -0.77 -16.88
CA PRO A 88 -11.22 0.26 -17.33
C PRO A 88 -10.96 1.64 -16.72
N ILE A 89 -10.56 1.71 -15.44
CA ILE A 89 -10.20 2.97 -14.78
C ILE A 89 -8.95 3.56 -15.43
N ALA A 90 -7.89 2.77 -15.59
CA ALA A 90 -6.66 3.20 -16.23
C ALA A 90 -6.92 3.70 -17.67
N ALA A 91 -7.75 3.00 -18.43
CA ALA A 91 -8.13 3.41 -19.77
C ALA A 91 -8.87 4.76 -19.81
N ALA A 92 -9.57 5.13 -18.73
CA ALA A 92 -10.34 6.36 -18.64
C ALA A 92 -9.54 7.57 -18.15
N CYS A 93 -8.57 7.36 -17.24
CA CYS A 93 -7.85 8.47 -16.60
C CYS A 93 -6.34 8.50 -16.79
N VAL A 94 -5.67 7.37 -17.07
CA VAL A 94 -4.21 7.33 -17.21
C VAL A 94 -3.81 7.73 -18.63
N ALA A 95 -2.77 8.56 -18.75
CA ALA A 95 -2.22 8.99 -20.02
C ALA A 95 -1.86 7.80 -20.92
N LYS A 96 -2.21 7.90 -22.20
CA LYS A 96 -2.20 6.77 -23.14
C LYS A 96 -0.84 6.09 -23.26
N GLU A 97 0.24 6.87 -23.23
CA GLU A 97 1.62 6.41 -23.28
C GLU A 97 2.09 5.68 -22.02
N GLN A 98 1.36 5.80 -20.91
CA GLN A 98 1.67 5.09 -19.66
C GLN A 98 0.73 3.91 -19.40
N GLN A 99 -0.36 3.74 -20.16
CA GLN A 99 -1.32 2.65 -19.95
C GLN A 99 -0.67 1.26 -20.06
N GLU A 100 0.40 1.10 -20.85
CA GLU A 100 1.15 -0.16 -20.96
C GLU A 100 1.84 -0.59 -19.65
N HIS A 101 2.06 0.35 -18.74
CA HIS A 101 2.63 0.10 -17.42
C HIS A 101 1.57 -0.37 -16.40
N VAL A 102 0.29 -0.44 -16.77
CA VAL A 102 -0.75 -1.00 -15.89
C VAL A 102 -0.81 -2.51 -16.09
N ASP A 103 -0.16 -3.26 -15.20
CA ASP A 103 -0.08 -4.71 -15.28
C ASP A 103 -0.48 -5.42 -13.96
N PHE A 104 -0.88 -6.68 -14.08
CA PHE A 104 -1.38 -7.45 -12.95
C PHE A 104 -0.29 -7.83 -11.95
N GLU A 105 0.92 -8.11 -12.41
CA GLU A 105 2.02 -8.53 -11.55
C GLU A 105 2.40 -7.40 -10.58
N SER A 106 2.50 -6.19 -11.09
CA SER A 106 2.75 -4.97 -10.31
C SER A 106 1.59 -4.68 -9.35
N PHE A 107 0.35 -4.80 -9.81
CA PHE A 107 -0.84 -4.64 -8.97
C PHE A 107 -0.87 -5.63 -7.79
N PHE A 108 -0.61 -6.91 -8.08
CA PHE A 108 -0.66 -7.98 -7.07
C PHE A 108 0.53 -7.93 -6.12
N THR A 109 1.72 -7.67 -6.63
CA THR A 109 2.96 -7.52 -5.85
C THR A 109 2.86 -6.33 -4.89
N ARG A 110 2.29 -5.20 -5.32
CA ARG A 110 1.95 -4.08 -4.43
C ARG A 110 0.94 -4.47 -3.36
N SER A 111 -0.09 -5.25 -3.71
CA SER A 111 -1.09 -5.70 -2.74
C SER A 111 -0.48 -6.58 -1.64
N ILE A 112 0.45 -7.49 -1.97
CA ILE A 112 1.20 -8.27 -0.98
C ILE A 112 2.04 -7.34 -0.09
N CYS A 113 2.73 -6.38 -0.72
CA CYS A 113 3.61 -5.44 -0.02
C CYS A 113 2.83 -4.57 0.97
N HIS A 114 1.65 -4.08 0.58
CA HIS A 114 0.72 -3.33 1.45
C HIS A 114 0.42 -4.11 2.74
N GLU A 115 0.00 -5.37 2.63
CA GLU A 115 -0.32 -6.20 3.79
C GLU A 115 0.91 -6.45 4.69
N CYS A 116 2.08 -6.66 4.09
CA CYS A 116 3.32 -6.78 4.85
C CYS A 116 3.70 -5.45 5.55
N CYS A 117 3.40 -4.30 4.93
CA CYS A 117 3.66 -2.98 5.48
C CYS A 117 2.71 -2.57 6.60
N HIS A 118 1.53 -3.19 6.76
CA HIS A 118 0.77 -3.08 8.02
C HIS A 118 1.59 -3.53 9.22
N GLY A 119 2.42 -4.57 9.05
CA GLY A 119 3.33 -5.06 10.10
C GLY A 119 4.51 -4.12 10.40
N ILE A 120 4.78 -3.11 9.55
CA ILE A 120 5.91 -2.20 9.68
C ILE A 120 5.46 -0.90 10.35
N GLY A 121 6.18 -0.48 11.40
CA GLY A 121 5.97 0.80 12.06
C GLY A 121 5.79 0.66 13.57
N PRO A 122 5.63 1.78 14.28
CA PRO A 122 5.49 1.79 15.73
C PRO A 122 4.09 1.33 16.14
N HIS A 123 3.95 0.04 16.49
CA HIS A 123 2.70 -0.54 17.04
C HIS A 123 2.38 -0.05 18.44
N THR A 124 3.30 0.63 19.12
CA THR A 124 3.10 1.19 20.45
C THR A 124 4.06 2.34 20.65
N ILE A 125 3.53 3.52 21.02
CA ILE A 125 4.34 4.70 21.32
C ILE A 125 4.36 4.88 22.83
N THR A 126 5.50 5.26 23.38
CA THR A 126 5.58 5.71 24.78
C THR A 126 5.45 7.23 24.78
N LEU A 127 4.32 7.73 25.29
CA LEU A 127 4.10 9.15 25.47
C LEU A 127 5.11 9.73 26.48
N PRO A 128 5.36 11.06 26.48
CA PRO A 128 6.27 11.71 27.43
C PRO A 128 5.92 11.44 28.91
N ASN A 129 4.67 11.11 29.21
CA ASN A 129 4.19 10.74 30.54
C ASN A 129 4.44 9.26 30.91
N GLY A 130 5.11 8.48 30.05
CA GLY A 130 5.40 7.06 30.23
C GLY A 130 4.25 6.11 29.86
N GLN A 131 3.07 6.62 29.48
CA GLN A 131 1.97 5.77 29.04
C GLN A 131 2.24 5.23 27.64
N LYS A 132 1.96 3.95 27.45
CA LYS A 132 1.86 3.35 26.12
C LYS A 132 0.56 3.83 25.49
N SER A 133 0.64 4.51 24.35
CA SER A 133 -0.50 4.88 23.54
C SER A 133 -0.27 4.43 22.11
N THR A 134 -1.31 3.86 21.51
CA THR A 134 -1.41 3.57 20.08
C THR A 134 -2.13 4.69 19.32
N GLU A 135 -2.72 5.65 20.03
CA GLU A 135 -3.96 6.24 19.55
C GLU A 135 -3.74 7.60 18.90
N LEU A 136 -3.53 7.56 17.58
CA LEU A 136 -4.01 8.64 16.70
C LEU A 136 -5.56 8.74 16.69
N GLN A 137 -6.24 7.89 17.47
CA GLN A 137 -7.70 7.86 17.67
C GLN A 137 -8.42 7.79 16.32
N GLU A 138 -9.29 8.75 16.03
CA GLU A 138 -10.08 8.82 14.80
C GLU A 138 -9.23 8.90 13.51
N PHE A 139 -7.95 9.26 13.61
CA PHE A 139 -7.04 9.36 12.47
C PHE A 139 -6.22 8.09 12.22
N TYR A 140 -6.21 7.15 13.16
CA TYR A 140 -5.33 5.98 13.10
C TYR A 140 -5.54 5.17 11.82
N SER A 141 -6.79 4.76 11.54
CA SER A 141 -7.08 3.87 10.42
C SER A 141 -6.69 4.50 9.08
N ALA A 142 -7.01 5.77 8.84
CA ALA A 142 -6.67 6.41 7.57
C ALA A 142 -5.16 6.59 7.37
N LEU A 143 -4.41 6.93 8.43
CA LEU A 143 -2.95 7.01 8.36
C LEU A 143 -2.31 5.64 8.20
N GLU A 144 -2.85 4.61 8.85
CA GLU A 144 -2.34 3.25 8.77
C GLU A 144 -2.47 2.66 7.36
N GLU A 145 -3.63 2.88 6.71
CA GLU A 145 -3.84 2.54 5.30
C GLU A 145 -2.89 3.31 4.38
N ALA A 146 -2.76 4.62 4.57
CA ALA A 146 -1.86 5.45 3.78
C ALA A 146 -0.39 5.04 3.96
N LYS A 147 0.01 4.69 5.18
CA LYS A 147 1.34 4.17 5.51
C LYS A 147 1.59 2.86 4.77
N ALA A 148 0.68 1.90 4.87
CA ALA A 148 0.83 0.58 4.26
C ALA A 148 1.08 0.68 2.75
N ASP A 149 0.35 1.54 2.05
CA ASP A 149 0.57 1.79 0.63
C ASP A 149 1.89 2.52 0.34
N ILE A 150 2.11 3.71 0.92
CA ILE A 150 3.24 4.57 0.52
C ILE A 150 4.59 3.99 0.95
N VAL A 151 4.65 3.38 2.14
CA VAL A 151 5.83 2.66 2.61
C VAL A 151 6.01 1.39 1.78
N GLY A 152 4.93 0.76 1.32
CA GLY A 152 4.99 -0.38 0.40
C GLY A 152 5.65 -0.02 -0.93
N LEU A 153 5.27 1.11 -1.54
CA LEU A 153 5.93 1.59 -2.76
C LEU A 153 7.42 1.89 -2.54
N TRP A 154 7.75 2.53 -1.42
CA TRP A 154 9.14 2.78 -1.05
C TRP A 154 9.93 1.49 -0.84
N ALA A 155 9.33 0.50 -0.16
CA ALA A 155 9.95 -0.79 0.11
C ALA A 155 10.18 -1.59 -1.18
N LEU A 156 9.21 -1.64 -2.08
CA LEU A 156 9.37 -2.30 -3.39
C LEU A 156 10.49 -1.67 -4.21
N ARG A 157 10.58 -0.33 -4.26
CA ARG A 157 11.71 0.36 -4.88
C ARG A 157 13.03 -0.01 -4.23
N PHE A 158 13.06 -0.10 -2.89
CA PHE A 158 14.25 -0.55 -2.18
C PHE A 158 14.63 -1.99 -2.58
N LEU A 159 13.69 -2.92 -2.63
CA LEU A 159 13.94 -4.31 -3.05
C LEU A 159 14.47 -4.40 -4.49
N ILE A 160 13.91 -3.61 -5.40
CA ILE A 160 14.41 -3.50 -6.78
C ILE A 160 15.87 -3.00 -6.76
N SER A 161 16.18 -1.98 -5.97
CA SER A 161 17.57 -1.46 -5.85
C SER A 161 18.57 -2.44 -5.24
N GLN A 162 18.08 -3.50 -4.58
CA GLN A 162 18.89 -4.59 -4.04
C GLN A 162 18.91 -5.82 -4.97
N ASP A 163 18.45 -5.68 -6.22
CA ASP A 163 18.35 -6.76 -7.22
C ASP A 163 17.45 -7.94 -6.78
N LEU A 164 16.58 -7.74 -5.79
CA LEU A 164 15.65 -8.78 -5.30
C LEU A 164 14.36 -8.87 -6.13
N LEU A 165 14.05 -7.81 -6.88
CA LEU A 165 12.90 -7.71 -7.79
C LEU A 165 13.34 -7.10 -9.12
N SER A 166 12.60 -7.43 -10.19
CA SER A 166 12.91 -6.93 -11.54
C SER A 166 12.70 -5.42 -11.65
N ASP A 167 13.66 -4.72 -12.27
CA ASP A 167 13.56 -3.31 -12.66
C ASP A 167 12.31 -2.99 -13.51
N SER A 168 11.82 -3.99 -14.27
CA SER A 168 10.62 -3.83 -15.10
C SER A 168 9.37 -3.47 -14.28
N LEU A 169 9.34 -3.81 -12.98
CA LEU A 169 8.22 -3.52 -12.09
C LEU A 169 8.16 -2.05 -11.68
N LEU A 170 9.26 -1.29 -11.76
CA LEU A 170 9.35 0.03 -11.14
C LEU A 170 8.32 1.02 -11.71
N LYS A 171 8.32 1.20 -13.03
CA LYS A 171 7.34 2.08 -13.70
C LYS A 171 5.93 1.56 -13.54
N SER A 172 5.76 0.25 -13.72
CA SER A 172 4.46 -0.38 -13.66
C SER A 172 3.79 -0.27 -12.30
N MET A 173 4.57 -0.42 -11.22
CA MET A 173 4.11 -0.22 -9.86
C MET A 173 3.56 1.19 -9.66
N TYR A 174 4.27 2.23 -10.11
CA TYR A 174 3.83 3.62 -9.93
C TYR A 174 2.57 3.95 -10.74
N VAL A 175 2.50 3.51 -11.99
CA VAL A 175 1.33 3.79 -12.85
C VAL A 175 0.12 2.98 -12.40
N SER A 176 0.32 1.71 -12.02
CA SER A 176 -0.76 0.88 -11.44
C SER A 176 -1.26 1.45 -10.12
N PHE A 177 -0.37 2.04 -9.30
CA PHE A 177 -0.75 2.74 -8.07
C PHE A 177 -1.60 3.98 -8.36
N LEU A 178 -1.20 4.82 -9.33
CA LEU A 178 -2.00 5.97 -9.78
C LEU A 178 -3.43 5.56 -10.16
N ALA A 179 -3.59 4.52 -10.98
CA ALA A 179 -4.91 3.99 -11.32
C ALA A 179 -5.65 3.45 -10.07
N GLY A 180 -4.92 2.83 -9.14
CA GLY A 180 -5.43 2.33 -7.86
C GLY A 180 -6.01 3.40 -6.96
N CYS A 181 -5.44 4.62 -6.94
CA CYS A 181 -5.99 5.74 -6.19
C CYS A 181 -7.44 6.04 -6.61
N PHE A 182 -7.71 6.09 -7.92
CA PHE A 182 -9.07 6.29 -8.44
C PHE A 182 -10.00 5.10 -8.13
N GLN A 183 -9.48 3.86 -8.18
CA GLN A 183 -10.25 2.68 -7.80
C GLN A 183 -10.79 2.76 -6.37
N SER A 184 -9.99 3.30 -5.45
CA SER A 184 -10.36 3.41 -4.03
C SER A 184 -11.25 4.62 -3.77
N VAL A 185 -10.89 5.80 -4.30
CA VAL A 185 -11.62 7.05 -4.08
C VAL A 185 -13.03 7.04 -4.70
N ARG A 186 -13.30 6.21 -5.73
CA ARG A 186 -14.63 6.11 -6.36
C ARG A 186 -15.77 5.74 -5.41
N PHE A 187 -15.46 5.12 -4.27
CA PHE A 187 -16.45 4.77 -3.25
C PHE A 187 -16.70 5.88 -2.23
N GLY A 188 -16.00 7.00 -2.35
CA GLY A 188 -16.07 8.14 -1.45
C GLY A 188 -14.89 8.22 -0.48
N LEU A 189 -14.90 9.29 0.31
CA LEU A 189 -13.85 9.64 1.26
C LEU A 189 -14.31 9.43 2.71
N GLU A 190 -15.35 8.63 2.95
CA GLU A 190 -15.84 8.35 4.31
C GLU A 190 -15.01 7.27 5.00
N GLU A 191 -14.64 6.23 4.25
CA GLU A 191 -13.86 5.09 4.73
C GLU A 191 -12.36 5.43 4.85
N ALA A 192 -11.69 4.76 5.80
CA ALA A 192 -10.27 4.95 6.08
C ALA A 192 -9.39 4.79 4.83
N HIS A 193 -9.65 3.74 4.05
CA HIS A 193 -8.89 3.45 2.84
C HIS A 193 -9.10 4.54 1.76
N GLY A 194 -10.33 5.05 1.58
CA GLY A 194 -10.61 6.16 0.67
C GLY A 194 -9.89 7.45 1.08
N LYS A 195 -9.91 7.79 2.38
CA LYS A 195 -9.18 8.95 2.93
C LYS A 195 -7.67 8.81 2.74
N GLY A 196 -7.11 7.64 3.06
CA GLY A 196 -5.68 7.38 2.91
C GLY A 196 -5.22 7.47 1.46
N GLN A 197 -6.05 7.03 0.52
CA GLN A 197 -5.76 7.13 -0.92
C GLN A 197 -5.84 8.57 -1.43
N ALA A 198 -6.81 9.36 -0.98
CA ALA A 198 -6.89 10.78 -1.31
C ALA A 198 -5.68 11.57 -0.77
N LEU A 199 -5.25 11.28 0.47
CA LEU A 199 -4.03 11.83 1.05
C LEU A 199 -2.82 11.58 0.13
N GLN A 200 -2.62 10.32 -0.26
CA GLN A 200 -1.51 9.93 -1.10
C GLN A 200 -1.57 10.60 -2.48
N PHE A 201 -2.74 10.56 -3.13
CA PHE A 201 -2.94 11.17 -4.44
C PHE A 201 -2.63 12.67 -4.42
N ASN A 202 -3.23 13.41 -3.48
CA ASN A 202 -3.08 14.86 -3.40
C ASN A 202 -1.66 15.27 -2.99
N TRP A 203 -0.99 14.50 -2.14
CA TRP A 203 0.43 14.72 -1.83
C TRP A 203 1.32 14.55 -3.06
N LEU A 204 1.17 13.43 -3.78
CA LEU A 204 1.97 13.14 -4.97
C LEU A 204 1.70 14.17 -6.08
N TYR A 205 0.45 14.62 -6.21
CA TYR A 205 0.09 15.72 -7.09
C TYR A 205 0.77 17.04 -6.69
N GLU A 206 0.73 17.43 -5.41
CA GLU A 206 1.38 18.65 -4.91
C GLU A 206 2.91 18.62 -5.12
N LYS A 207 3.54 17.44 -4.99
CA LYS A 207 4.97 17.24 -5.27
C LYS A 207 5.31 17.17 -6.77
N GLY A 208 4.31 17.28 -7.64
CA GLY A 208 4.46 17.21 -9.09
C GLY A 208 4.80 15.82 -9.62
N ALA A 209 4.62 14.78 -8.80
CA ALA A 209 4.80 13.39 -9.20
C ALA A 209 3.61 12.86 -9.99
N PHE A 210 2.40 13.36 -9.73
CA PHE A 210 1.24 13.19 -10.59
C PHE A 210 0.98 14.46 -11.37
N VAL A 211 0.78 14.34 -12.68
CA VAL A 211 0.66 15.48 -13.59
C VAL A 211 -0.54 15.30 -14.51
N TRP A 212 -1.44 16.27 -14.50
CA TRP A 212 -2.56 16.34 -15.45
C TRP A 212 -2.07 16.91 -16.79
N ASP A 213 -2.51 16.30 -17.88
CA ASP A 213 -2.34 16.84 -19.23
C ASP A 213 -3.50 17.77 -19.63
N SER A 214 -3.42 18.34 -20.83
CA SER A 214 -4.49 19.18 -21.39
C SER A 214 -5.74 18.40 -21.83
N GLU A 215 -5.64 17.08 -21.97
CA GLU A 215 -6.74 16.19 -22.38
C GLU A 215 -7.57 15.71 -21.18
N GLY A 216 -7.14 16.04 -19.96
CA GLY A 216 -7.78 15.60 -18.72
C GLY A 216 -7.38 14.19 -18.29
N THR A 217 -6.28 13.67 -18.80
CA THR A 217 -5.64 12.44 -18.29
C THR A 217 -4.49 12.78 -17.35
N ILE A 218 -4.07 11.80 -16.57
CA ILE A 218 -3.03 11.94 -15.55
C ILE A 218 -1.90 10.95 -15.80
N SER A 219 -0.67 11.41 -15.57
CA SER A 219 0.56 10.64 -15.72
C SER A 219 1.42 10.73 -14.48
N VAL A 220 2.35 9.77 -14.35
CA VAL A 220 3.41 9.76 -13.37
C VAL A 220 4.66 10.44 -13.94
N ASP A 221 5.17 11.46 -13.25
CA ASP A 221 6.51 12.00 -13.48
C ASP A 221 7.54 11.10 -12.79
N PHE A 222 8.15 10.19 -13.56
CA PHE A 222 9.14 9.24 -13.05
C PHE A 222 10.39 9.90 -12.45
N THR A 223 10.65 11.18 -12.73
CA THR A 223 11.80 11.89 -12.15
C THR A 223 11.51 12.41 -10.75
N LYS A 224 10.23 12.54 -10.36
CA LYS A 224 9.80 13.10 -9.07
C LYS A 224 9.12 12.09 -8.16
N ILE A 225 8.55 11.03 -8.71
CA ILE A 225 7.73 10.07 -7.96
C ILE A 225 8.47 9.46 -6.76
N GLU A 226 9.75 9.08 -6.91
CA GLU A 226 10.51 8.46 -5.81
C GLU A 226 10.70 9.43 -4.63
N GLY A 227 11.10 10.66 -4.91
CA GLY A 227 11.28 11.68 -3.87
C GLY A 227 9.97 12.08 -3.21
N ALA A 228 8.87 12.10 -3.97
CA ALA A 228 7.54 12.37 -3.44
C ALA A 228 7.07 11.25 -2.50
N ILE A 229 7.24 9.98 -2.91
CA ILE A 229 6.94 8.79 -2.08
C ILE A 229 7.77 8.81 -0.80
N GLU A 230 9.09 8.97 -0.90
CA GLU A 230 9.96 9.03 0.28
C GLU A 230 9.56 10.14 1.25
N SER A 231 9.19 11.32 0.72
CA SER A 231 8.77 12.44 1.54
C SER A 231 7.48 12.17 2.34
N LEU A 232 6.49 11.50 1.74
CA LEU A 232 5.24 11.16 2.41
C LEU A 232 5.44 10.00 3.41
N SER A 233 6.20 8.97 3.03
CA SER A 233 6.56 7.87 3.92
C SER A 233 7.21 8.39 5.20
N ARG A 234 8.18 9.31 5.07
CA ARG A 234 8.83 9.93 6.23
C ARG A 234 7.85 10.74 7.09
N GLU A 235 6.95 11.50 6.47
CA GLU A 235 5.96 12.32 7.19
C GLU A 235 5.04 11.43 8.04
N ILE A 236 4.40 10.43 7.43
CA ILE A 236 3.46 9.53 8.12
C ILE A 236 4.17 8.74 9.22
N LEU A 237 5.35 8.16 8.94
CA LEU A 237 6.11 7.41 9.94
C LEU A 237 6.57 8.29 11.10
N THR A 238 6.89 9.57 10.86
CA THR A 238 7.26 10.52 11.92
C THR A 238 6.06 10.85 12.81
N ILE A 239 4.89 11.08 12.22
CA ILE A 239 3.64 11.34 12.95
C ILE A 239 3.30 10.13 13.83
N GLN A 240 3.33 8.92 13.25
CA GLN A 240 3.08 7.69 14.00
C GLN A 240 4.13 7.47 15.09
N ALA A 241 5.43 7.66 14.82
CA ALA A 241 6.48 7.45 15.83
C ALA A 241 6.36 8.38 17.04
N LYS A 242 5.82 9.59 16.85
CA LYS A 242 5.61 10.57 17.92
C LYS A 242 4.24 10.47 18.58
N GLY A 243 3.27 9.76 17.98
CA GLY A 243 1.87 9.82 18.40
C GLY A 243 1.29 11.22 18.24
N ASP A 244 1.71 11.94 17.20
CA ASP A 244 1.36 13.34 16.98
C ASP A 244 -0.03 13.48 16.37
N LYS A 245 -1.06 13.40 17.22
CA LYS A 245 -2.46 13.48 16.79
C LYS A 245 -2.79 14.79 16.08
N GLU A 246 -2.17 15.91 16.49
CA GLU A 246 -2.39 17.22 15.88
C GLU A 246 -1.93 17.24 14.43
N ASN A 247 -0.67 16.83 14.17
CA ASN A 247 -0.16 16.77 12.81
C ASN A 247 -0.86 15.69 11.96
N ALA A 248 -1.30 14.58 12.54
CA ALA A 248 -2.15 13.61 11.85
C ALA A 248 -3.45 14.25 11.34
N GLY A 249 -4.12 15.01 12.20
CA GLY A 249 -5.34 15.73 11.85
C GLY A 249 -5.12 16.80 10.77
N LEU A 250 -4.05 17.59 10.88
CA LEU A 250 -3.69 18.61 9.88
C LEU A 250 -3.36 17.99 8.52
N LEU A 251 -2.63 16.88 8.50
CA LEU A 251 -2.25 16.18 7.28
C LEU A 251 -3.50 15.66 6.56
N LEU A 252 -4.39 14.97 7.28
CA LEU A 252 -5.65 14.48 6.71
C LEU A 252 -6.56 15.65 6.29
N GLN A 253 -6.67 16.71 7.10
CA GLN A 253 -7.48 17.87 6.73
C GLN A 253 -6.98 18.55 5.45
N LYS A 254 -5.66 18.61 5.25
CA LYS A 254 -5.07 19.26 4.07
C LYS A 254 -5.26 18.44 2.80
N TYR A 255 -5.10 17.12 2.87
CA TYR A 255 -5.02 16.27 1.68
C TYR A 255 -6.20 15.30 1.50
N CYS A 256 -7.07 15.12 2.48
CA CYS A 256 -8.32 14.33 2.35
C CYS A 256 -9.53 15.23 2.02
N VAL A 257 -9.31 16.32 1.29
CA VAL A 257 -10.39 17.14 0.73
C VAL A 257 -10.68 16.70 -0.70
N GLY A 258 -11.97 16.59 -1.03
CA GLY A 258 -12.47 16.35 -2.38
C GLY A 258 -12.71 17.65 -3.14
#